data_AF-A0A5C1AEW7-F1
#
_entry.id   AF-A0A5C1AEW7-F1
#
_cell.length_a   1.000
_cell.length_b   1.000
_cell.length_c   1.000
_cell.angle_alpha   90.00
_cell.angle_beta   90.00
_cell.angle_gamma   90.00
#
_symmetry.space_group_name_H-M   'P 1'
#
loop_
_entity.id
_entity.type
_entity.pdbx_description
1 polymer ?
#
loop_
_entity_poly.entity_id
_entity_poly.type
_entity_poly.pdbx_seq_one_letter_code
_entity_poly.pdbx_strand_id
1 'polypeptide(L)'
;MSLVPPTDVALAQSDTSEVTDDPPGVAEGLFLLHDPDWRHKVFVGGLLLMIPVVGWFATLGYRKALISRLFQGDRYPLPEWRGEVWAHIWEGLKAGAVISVQYLPLCFALAALLASRDAPFGPRLLTASVFFALFPIFSTLAFPLAVVYWAWPVGVAYLHPLEAVALLAGYGAVTFVIPAGFLQVSRRGRYAAAFRYHESLPFLVRNFRAYVLAWYRSGAMSLCGHFAGPYAPWGVVWCYLGIIYSFNRVLADELARKGELSPKSWFARLDRDRLVLKPVRRFTFLVTVPSTGDVDAGVRVGPVFAPLPKAVARLIGVGR
;
A
#
# COMPACT_ATOMS: atom_id res chain seq x y z
N MET A 1 -13.78 -71.23 23.74
CA MET A 1 -13.16 -69.90 23.88
C MET A 1 -13.23 -69.21 22.54
N SER A 2 -14.23 -68.35 22.34
CA SER A 2 -14.46 -67.62 21.08
C SER A 2 -13.86 -66.23 21.23
N LEU A 3 -12.84 -65.91 20.43
CA LEU A 3 -12.19 -64.60 20.42
C LEU A 3 -13.09 -63.60 19.67
N VAL A 4 -13.61 -62.63 20.41
CA VAL A 4 -14.35 -61.48 19.87
C VAL A 4 -13.32 -60.52 19.24
N PRO A 5 -13.48 -60.11 17.97
CA PRO A 5 -12.58 -59.14 17.35
C PRO A 5 -12.77 -57.74 17.94
N PRO A 6 -11.71 -56.92 18.01
CA PRO A 6 -11.79 -55.59 18.62
C PRO A 6 -12.64 -54.65 17.76
N THR A 7 -13.52 -53.95 18.45
CA THR A 7 -14.42 -52.91 17.95
C THR A 7 -13.64 -51.81 17.23
N ASP A 8 -14.04 -51.51 16.00
CA ASP A 8 -13.57 -50.35 15.23
C ASP A 8 -13.73 -49.07 16.05
N VAL A 9 -12.59 -48.48 16.43
CA VAL A 9 -12.56 -47.14 17.02
C VAL A 9 -12.89 -46.17 15.90
N ALA A 10 -14.15 -45.74 15.87
CA ALA A 10 -14.61 -44.65 15.03
C ALA A 10 -13.72 -43.42 15.28
N LEU A 11 -12.86 -43.11 14.31
CA LEU A 11 -12.12 -41.84 14.26
C LEU A 11 -13.15 -40.72 14.27
N ALA A 12 -13.29 -40.08 15.43
CA ALA A 12 -14.11 -38.89 15.60
C ALA A 12 -13.66 -37.85 14.57
N GLN A 13 -14.48 -37.63 13.54
CA GLN A 13 -14.36 -36.49 12.64
C GLN A 13 -14.72 -35.23 13.43
N SER A 14 -13.79 -34.74 14.25
CA SER A 14 -13.85 -33.40 14.82
C SER A 14 -13.40 -32.40 13.74
N ASP A 15 -14.21 -32.25 12.69
CA ASP A 15 -13.97 -31.24 11.64
C ASP A 15 -15.09 -30.21 11.61
N THR A 16 -15.46 -29.71 12.79
CA THR A 16 -15.99 -28.36 12.90
C THR A 16 -14.80 -27.42 12.86
N SER A 17 -14.20 -27.26 11.68
CA SER A 17 -13.34 -26.13 11.41
C SER A 17 -14.21 -24.89 11.61
N GLU A 18 -14.08 -24.30 12.79
CA GLU A 18 -14.69 -23.05 13.18
C GLU A 18 -14.24 -22.02 12.13
N VAL A 19 -15.11 -21.80 11.14
CA VAL A 19 -14.93 -20.74 10.15
C VAL A 19 -15.01 -19.47 10.97
N THR A 20 -13.85 -19.02 11.42
CA THR A 20 -13.72 -17.74 12.09
C THR A 20 -14.23 -16.72 11.10
N ASP A 21 -15.34 -16.08 11.45
CA ASP A 21 -15.90 -14.89 10.79
C ASP A 21 -14.93 -13.71 11.00
N ASP A 22 -13.67 -13.90 10.59
CA ASP A 22 -12.66 -12.88 10.63
C ASP A 22 -13.19 -11.72 9.78
N PRO A 23 -13.23 -10.50 10.33
CA PRO A 23 -13.98 -9.42 9.73
C PRO A 23 -13.46 -9.13 8.32
N PRO A 24 -14.36 -8.84 7.35
CA PRO A 24 -13.98 -8.51 5.99
C PRO A 24 -12.96 -7.35 6.00
N GLY A 25 -11.75 -7.61 5.52
CA GLY A 25 -10.63 -6.65 5.56
C GLY A 25 -9.24 -7.26 5.83
N VAL A 26 -9.18 -8.55 6.12
CA VAL A 26 -7.95 -9.30 6.44
C VAL A 26 -7.11 -9.64 5.18
N ALA A 27 -7.69 -9.60 3.99
CA ALA A 27 -7.04 -10.05 2.74
C ALA A 27 -6.41 -8.94 1.87
N GLU A 28 -6.33 -7.69 2.34
CA GLU A 28 -5.86 -6.56 1.49
C GLU A 28 -4.42 -6.71 1.00
N GLY A 29 -3.54 -7.35 1.77
CA GLY A 29 -2.16 -7.65 1.36
C GLY A 29 -2.02 -8.97 0.58
N LEU A 30 -3.11 -9.73 0.48
CA LEU A 30 -3.14 -11.10 -0.04
C LEU A 30 -3.93 -11.23 -1.35
N PHE A 31 -4.65 -10.20 -1.82
CA PHE A 31 -5.39 -10.26 -3.09
C PHE A 31 -4.49 -10.64 -4.29
N LEU A 32 -3.21 -10.27 -4.21
CA LEU A 32 -2.20 -10.60 -5.21
C LEU A 32 -1.95 -12.11 -5.34
N LEU A 33 -2.30 -12.92 -4.34
CA LEU A 33 -2.17 -14.38 -4.40
C LEU A 33 -3.08 -15.02 -5.44
N HIS A 34 -4.12 -14.32 -5.90
CA HIS A 34 -4.95 -14.79 -7.02
C HIS A 34 -4.28 -14.60 -8.39
N ASP A 35 -3.11 -13.97 -8.47
CA ASP A 35 -2.29 -13.88 -9.67
C ASP A 35 -1.19 -14.95 -9.61
N PRO A 36 -1.18 -15.99 -10.47
CA PRO A 36 -0.19 -17.06 -10.39
C PRO A 36 1.25 -16.55 -10.54
N ASP A 37 1.44 -15.42 -11.23
CA ASP A 37 2.74 -14.82 -11.49
C ASP A 37 3.07 -13.67 -10.51
N TRP A 38 2.32 -13.53 -9.41
CA TRP A 38 2.50 -12.42 -8.47
C TRP A 38 3.92 -12.28 -7.95
N ARG A 39 4.60 -13.42 -7.68
CA ARG A 39 5.97 -13.44 -7.18
C ARG A 39 6.93 -12.84 -8.19
N HIS A 40 6.80 -13.24 -9.45
CA HIS A 40 7.60 -12.71 -10.53
C HIS A 40 7.34 -11.21 -10.70
N LYS A 41 6.08 -10.77 -10.66
CA LYS A 41 5.71 -9.36 -10.79
C LYS A 41 6.22 -8.50 -9.63
N VAL A 42 6.09 -8.95 -8.39
CA VAL A 42 6.67 -8.26 -7.22
C VAL A 42 8.19 -8.26 -7.31
N PHE A 43 8.80 -9.37 -7.74
CA PHE A 43 10.25 -9.47 -7.92
C PHE A 43 10.80 -8.46 -8.93
N VAL A 44 10.21 -8.41 -10.14
CA VAL A 44 10.57 -7.45 -11.18
C VAL A 44 10.33 -6.02 -10.73
N GLY A 45 9.20 -5.75 -10.06
CA GLY A 45 8.93 -4.43 -9.48
C GLY A 45 10.02 -4.00 -8.48
N GLY A 46 10.47 -4.92 -7.62
CA GLY A 46 11.55 -4.65 -6.67
C GLY A 46 12.88 -4.35 -7.35
N LEU A 47 13.22 -5.10 -8.42
CA LEU A 47 14.40 -4.81 -9.25
C LEU A 47 14.31 -3.44 -9.92
N LEU A 48 13.13 -3.08 -10.45
CA LEU A 48 12.90 -1.76 -11.04
C LEU A 48 13.11 -0.65 -10.01
N LEU A 49 12.57 -0.81 -8.79
CA LEU A 49 12.76 0.16 -7.70
C LEU A 49 14.23 0.38 -7.29
N MET A 50 15.14 -0.56 -7.59
CA MET A 50 16.57 -0.36 -7.38
C MET A 50 17.19 0.65 -8.35
N ILE A 51 16.54 0.94 -9.48
CA ILE A 51 16.94 2.00 -10.41
C ILE A 51 16.34 3.31 -9.89
N PRO A 52 17.13 4.22 -9.30
CA PRO A 52 16.59 5.44 -8.70
C PRO A 52 15.85 6.26 -9.75
N VAL A 53 14.83 7.01 -9.30
CA VAL A 53 13.93 7.81 -10.15
C VAL A 53 13.05 6.97 -11.10
N VAL A 54 13.64 6.18 -12.00
CA VAL A 54 12.92 5.37 -13.00
C VAL A 54 12.02 4.34 -12.33
N GLY A 55 12.57 3.57 -11.38
CA GLY A 55 11.82 2.56 -10.63
C GLY A 55 10.63 3.15 -9.91
N TRP A 56 10.85 4.29 -9.23
CA TRP A 56 9.80 4.96 -8.49
C TRP A 56 8.64 5.38 -9.38
N PHE A 57 8.93 6.04 -10.51
CA PHE A 57 7.87 6.42 -11.44
C PHE A 57 7.21 5.19 -12.09
N ALA A 58 7.95 4.15 -12.45
CA ALA A 58 7.37 2.91 -12.96
C ALA A 58 6.37 2.32 -11.94
N THR A 59 6.74 2.19 -10.66
CA THR A 59 5.86 1.71 -9.60
C THR A 59 4.66 2.63 -9.36
N LEU A 60 4.85 3.95 -9.38
CA LEU A 60 3.76 4.92 -9.27
C LEU A 60 2.76 4.82 -10.42
N GLY A 61 3.17 4.52 -11.65
CA GLY A 61 2.23 4.38 -12.76
C GLY A 61 1.58 3.00 -12.85
N TYR A 62 2.28 1.95 -12.40
CA TYR A 62 1.77 0.59 -12.28
C TYR A 62 0.41 0.54 -11.55
N ARG A 63 0.22 1.41 -10.54
CA ARG A 63 -1.04 1.52 -9.80
C ARG A 63 -2.25 1.80 -10.66
N LYS A 64 -2.11 2.64 -11.69
CA LYS A 64 -3.26 3.06 -12.50
C LYS A 64 -3.76 1.88 -13.33
N ALA A 65 -2.83 1.12 -13.90
CA ALA A 65 -3.13 -0.13 -14.60
C ALA A 65 -3.78 -1.12 -13.63
N LEU A 66 -3.20 -1.32 -12.44
CA LEU A 66 -3.77 -2.20 -11.40
C LEU A 66 -5.21 -1.82 -11.05
N ILE A 67 -5.46 -0.55 -10.74
CA ILE A 67 -6.80 -0.05 -10.39
C ILE A 67 -7.80 -0.31 -11.53
N SER A 68 -7.39 -0.05 -12.78
CA SER A 68 -8.23 -0.34 -13.94
C SER A 68 -8.62 -1.82 -14.00
N ARG A 69 -7.66 -2.73 -13.85
CA ARG A 69 -7.90 -4.19 -13.85
C ARG A 69 -8.78 -4.62 -12.67
N LEU A 70 -8.58 -4.03 -11.49
CA LEU A 70 -9.41 -4.29 -10.31
C LEU A 70 -10.88 -3.93 -10.55
N PHE A 71 -11.17 -2.77 -11.15
CA PHE A 71 -12.55 -2.37 -11.44
C PHE A 71 -13.16 -3.10 -12.64
N GLN A 72 -12.37 -3.42 -13.67
CA GLN A 72 -12.82 -4.15 -14.87
C GLN A 72 -13.13 -5.61 -14.58
N GLY A 73 -12.47 -6.20 -13.58
CA GLY A 73 -12.68 -7.60 -13.24
C GLY A 73 -11.83 -8.56 -14.06
N ASP A 74 -10.63 -8.14 -14.46
CA ASP A 74 -9.73 -8.97 -15.25
C ASP A 74 -9.41 -10.30 -14.55
N ARG A 75 -9.09 -11.34 -15.32
CA ARG A 75 -8.76 -12.66 -14.76
C ARG A 75 -7.62 -12.61 -13.75
N TYR A 76 -6.62 -11.77 -14.00
CA TYR A 76 -5.46 -11.57 -13.13
C TYR A 76 -5.36 -10.09 -12.74
N PRO A 77 -5.25 -9.77 -11.44
CA PRO A 77 -5.34 -8.40 -10.96
C PRO A 77 -4.07 -7.59 -11.29
N LEU A 78 -2.89 -8.22 -11.30
CA LEU A 78 -1.63 -7.49 -11.40
C LEU A 78 -1.27 -7.22 -12.88
N PRO A 79 -0.97 -5.96 -13.25
CA PRO A 79 -0.44 -5.61 -14.57
C PRO A 79 0.86 -6.36 -14.92
N GLU A 80 1.09 -6.53 -16.22
CA GLU A 80 2.35 -7.09 -16.71
C GLU A 80 3.41 -6.00 -16.78
N TRP A 81 4.65 -6.31 -16.39
CA TRP A 81 5.76 -5.38 -16.60
C TRP A 81 6.24 -5.39 -18.05
N ARG A 82 6.27 -6.58 -18.66
CA ARG A 82 6.85 -6.78 -19.99
C ARG A 82 6.03 -6.04 -21.05
N GLY A 83 6.68 -5.08 -21.74
CA GLY A 83 6.05 -4.27 -22.78
C GLY A 83 5.27 -3.04 -22.28
N GLU A 84 5.02 -2.91 -20.97
CA GLU A 84 4.24 -1.79 -20.40
C GLU A 84 5.07 -0.83 -19.52
N VAL A 85 6.35 -1.14 -19.22
CA VAL A 85 7.20 -0.32 -18.31
C VAL A 85 7.20 1.17 -18.68
N TRP A 86 7.34 1.51 -19.96
CA TRP A 86 7.37 2.90 -20.38
C TRP A 86 6.04 3.62 -20.16
N ALA A 87 4.92 2.94 -20.42
CA ALA A 87 3.60 3.48 -20.13
C ALA A 87 3.44 3.71 -18.61
N HIS A 88 3.92 2.79 -17.78
CA HIS A 88 3.93 2.97 -16.34
C HIS A 88 4.82 4.14 -15.90
N ILE A 89 6.01 4.32 -16.46
CA ILE A 89 6.87 5.48 -16.13
C ILE A 89 6.13 6.80 -16.43
N TRP A 90 5.48 6.90 -17.58
CA TRP A 90 4.75 8.12 -17.95
C TRP A 90 3.55 8.40 -17.06
N GLU A 91 2.76 7.37 -16.75
CA GLU A 91 1.64 7.52 -15.81
C GLU A 91 2.15 7.83 -14.39
N GLY A 92 3.31 7.31 -14.02
CA GLY A 92 4.01 7.61 -12.77
C GLY A 92 4.50 9.04 -12.67
N LEU A 93 5.03 9.59 -13.77
CA LEU A 93 5.46 10.99 -13.82
C LEU A 93 4.27 11.93 -13.61
N LYS A 94 3.13 11.67 -14.26
CA LYS A 94 1.89 12.43 -14.05
C LYS A 94 1.40 12.32 -12.60
N ALA A 95 1.44 11.12 -12.04
CA ALA A 95 1.14 10.86 -10.64
C ALA A 95 2.05 11.66 -9.69
N GLY A 96 3.35 11.66 -9.95
CA GLY A 96 4.34 12.43 -9.19
C GLY A 96 4.07 13.92 -9.28
N ALA A 97 3.80 14.46 -10.48
CA ALA A 97 3.45 15.86 -10.65
C ALA A 97 2.22 16.28 -9.84
N VAL A 98 1.18 15.44 -9.80
CA VAL A 98 0.00 15.69 -8.94
C VAL A 98 0.40 15.77 -7.46
N ILE A 99 1.22 14.85 -6.97
CA ILE A 99 1.70 14.84 -5.58
C ILE A 99 2.52 16.09 -5.28
N SER A 100 3.48 16.42 -6.15
CA SER A 100 4.34 17.61 -6.00
C SER A 100 3.53 18.89 -5.95
N VAL A 101 2.52 19.06 -6.82
CA VAL A 101 1.65 20.24 -6.82
C VAL A 101 0.87 20.36 -5.51
N GLN A 102 0.46 19.26 -4.87
CA GLN A 102 -0.24 19.33 -3.58
C GLN A 102 0.68 19.73 -2.42
N TYR A 103 1.98 19.39 -2.47
CA TYR A 103 2.95 19.80 -1.46
C TYR A 103 3.55 21.20 -1.70
N LEU A 104 3.42 21.72 -2.92
CA LEU A 104 4.00 23.00 -3.34
C LEU A 104 3.67 24.18 -2.41
N PRO A 105 2.42 24.38 -1.91
CA PRO A 105 2.13 25.46 -0.97
C PRO A 105 2.93 25.37 0.34
N LEU A 106 3.16 24.17 0.86
CA LEU A 106 3.94 23.96 2.08
C LEU A 106 5.43 24.22 1.83
N CYS A 107 5.95 23.80 0.69
CA CYS A 107 7.32 24.11 0.27
C CYS A 107 7.53 25.62 0.12
N PHE A 108 6.58 26.34 -0.48
CA PHE A 108 6.62 27.80 -0.58
C PHE A 108 6.54 28.48 0.78
N ALA A 109 5.67 28.02 1.68
CA ALA A 109 5.58 28.56 3.04
C ALA A 109 6.90 28.39 3.80
N LEU A 110 7.49 27.19 3.77
CA LEU A 110 8.79 26.94 4.39
C LEU A 110 9.88 27.85 3.78
N ALA A 111 9.96 27.93 2.45
CA ALA A 111 10.95 28.75 1.77
C ALA A 111 10.80 30.25 2.12
N ALA A 112 9.57 30.77 2.16
CA ALA A 112 9.30 32.15 2.53
C ALA A 112 9.70 32.46 3.99
N LEU A 113 9.42 31.54 4.93
CA LEU A 113 9.80 31.66 6.33
C LEU A 113 11.32 31.62 6.55
N LEU A 114 12.04 30.85 5.73
CA LEU A 114 13.50 30.78 5.76
C LEU A 114 14.13 32.02 5.13
N ALA A 115 13.58 32.48 4.00
CA ALA A 115 14.05 33.69 3.32
C ALA A 115 13.85 34.95 4.16
N SER A 116 12.73 35.07 4.89
CA SER A 116 12.47 36.22 5.77
C SER A 116 13.41 36.30 6.99
N ARG A 117 14.24 35.28 7.21
CA ARG A 117 15.19 35.17 8.31
C ARG A 117 16.64 35.02 7.83
N ASP A 118 16.87 35.34 6.56
CA ASP A 118 18.18 35.24 5.91
C ASP A 118 18.85 33.88 6.12
N ALA A 119 18.06 32.80 6.12
CA ALA A 119 18.57 31.46 6.35
C ALA A 119 19.57 31.08 5.24
N PRO A 120 20.81 30.67 5.60
CA PRO A 120 21.85 30.41 4.62
C PRO A 120 21.53 29.13 3.84
N PHE A 121 21.58 29.21 2.51
CA PHE A 121 21.51 28.02 1.67
C PHE A 121 22.87 27.31 1.66
N GLY A 122 23.15 26.54 2.72
CA GLY A 122 24.43 25.87 2.91
C GLY A 122 24.59 24.59 2.08
N PRO A 123 25.84 24.10 1.90
CA PRO A 123 26.12 22.86 1.17
C PRO A 123 25.36 21.63 1.72
N ARG A 124 25.08 21.59 3.03
CA ARG A 124 24.32 20.49 3.66
C ARG A 124 22.89 20.39 3.13
N LEU A 125 22.21 21.54 2.96
CA LEU A 125 20.86 21.56 2.42
C LEU A 125 20.87 21.14 0.95
N LEU A 126 21.82 21.65 0.15
CA LEU A 126 21.98 21.25 -1.24
C LEU A 126 22.19 19.73 -1.35
N THR A 127 23.10 19.15 -0.55
CA THR A 127 23.33 17.70 -0.52
C THR A 127 22.07 16.93 -0.14
N ALA A 128 21.31 17.39 0.87
CA ALA A 128 20.05 16.77 1.25
C ALA A 128 19.00 16.86 0.13
N SER A 129 18.86 18.02 -0.54
CA SER A 129 17.96 18.22 -1.67
C SER A 129 18.32 17.31 -2.84
N VAL A 130 19.61 17.19 -3.18
CA VAL A 130 20.11 16.26 -4.21
C VAL A 130 19.82 14.82 -3.82
N PHE A 131 20.04 14.43 -2.55
CA PHE A 131 19.70 13.10 -2.06
C PHE A 131 18.21 12.78 -2.26
N PHE A 132 17.28 13.64 -1.82
CA PHE A 132 15.85 13.38 -2.00
C PHE A 132 15.40 13.41 -3.46
N ALA A 133 16.04 14.23 -4.31
CA ALA A 133 15.78 14.24 -5.74
C ALA A 133 16.22 12.92 -6.41
N LEU A 134 17.37 12.37 -6.00
CA LEU A 134 17.89 11.09 -6.51
C LEU A 134 17.15 9.88 -5.94
N PHE A 135 16.62 9.98 -4.72
CA PHE A 135 15.87 8.90 -4.07
C PHE A 135 14.42 9.32 -3.79
N PRO A 136 13.55 9.43 -4.82
CA PRO A 136 12.15 9.84 -4.65
C PRO A 136 11.35 8.96 -3.69
N ILE A 137 11.76 7.72 -3.44
CA ILE A 137 11.16 6.85 -2.43
C ILE A 137 11.17 7.47 -1.02
N PHE A 138 12.19 8.26 -0.70
CA PHE A 138 12.31 8.98 0.56
C PHE A 138 11.76 10.41 0.49
N SER A 139 11.24 10.85 -0.65
CA SER A 139 10.80 12.25 -0.85
C SER A 139 9.70 12.69 0.12
N THR A 140 8.87 11.76 0.60
CA THR A 140 7.86 12.03 1.64
C THR A 140 8.48 12.34 3.00
N LEU A 141 9.72 11.93 3.25
CA LEU A 141 10.45 12.31 4.46
C LEU A 141 11.20 13.63 4.31
N ALA A 142 11.42 14.09 3.07
CA ALA A 142 12.20 15.29 2.79
C ALA A 142 11.65 16.52 3.51
N PHE A 143 10.34 16.76 3.38
CA PHE A 143 9.70 17.93 3.97
C PHE A 143 9.70 17.89 5.51
N PRO A 144 9.22 16.82 6.18
CA PRO A 144 9.30 16.74 7.64
C PRO A 144 10.72 16.88 8.19
N LEU A 145 11.71 16.25 7.54
CA LEU A 145 13.11 16.33 7.97
C LEU A 145 13.68 17.74 7.76
N ALA A 146 13.31 18.43 6.69
CA ALA A 146 13.69 19.82 6.49
C ALA A 146 13.10 20.73 7.59
N VAL A 147 11.83 20.54 7.95
CA VAL A 147 11.20 21.30 9.04
C VAL A 147 11.90 21.03 10.38
N VAL A 148 12.18 19.76 10.69
CA VAL A 148 12.91 19.39 11.92
C VAL A 148 14.31 19.98 11.92
N TYR A 149 15.04 19.90 10.81
CA TYR A 149 16.39 20.45 10.67
C TYR A 149 16.43 21.95 10.97
N TRP A 150 15.48 22.73 10.41
CA TRP A 150 15.44 24.19 10.60
C TRP A 150 14.85 24.64 11.94
N ALA A 151 14.15 23.75 12.65
CA ALA A 151 13.65 23.98 14.00
C ALA A 151 14.60 23.48 15.09
N TRP A 152 15.64 22.72 14.74
CA TRP A 152 16.52 22.06 15.71
C TRP A 152 17.41 23.05 16.46
N PRO A 153 17.49 22.99 17.81
CA PRO A 153 18.14 24.03 18.62
C PRO A 153 19.68 23.98 18.63
N VAL A 154 20.31 23.11 17.85
CA VAL A 154 21.79 23.04 17.78
C VAL A 154 22.27 24.08 16.77
N GLY A 155 22.27 25.35 17.18
CA GLY A 155 22.68 26.51 16.39
C GLY A 155 21.64 27.64 16.39
N VAL A 156 21.61 28.41 15.29
CA VAL A 156 20.56 29.42 15.05
C VAL A 156 19.33 28.68 14.51
N ALA A 157 18.28 28.53 15.33
CA ALA A 157 17.01 28.00 14.87
C ALA A 157 16.31 29.04 13.98
N TYR A 158 15.99 28.66 12.74
CA TYR A 158 15.33 29.55 11.78
C TYR A 158 13.80 29.36 11.78
N LEU A 159 13.29 28.30 12.40
CA LEU A 159 11.86 28.09 12.59
C LEU A 159 11.50 28.15 14.07
N HIS A 160 10.49 28.94 14.39
CA HIS A 160 9.89 28.90 15.71
C HIS A 160 9.16 27.56 15.91
N PRO A 161 9.13 26.96 17.13
CA PRO A 161 8.49 25.67 17.35
C PRO A 161 7.03 25.59 16.89
N LEU A 162 6.26 26.67 17.08
CA LEU A 162 4.87 26.73 16.60
C LEU A 162 4.76 26.70 15.07
N GLU A 163 5.70 27.31 14.34
CA GLU A 163 5.73 27.27 12.88
C GLU A 163 6.10 25.87 12.40
N ALA A 164 7.07 25.22 13.05
CA ALA A 164 7.43 23.85 12.76
C ALA A 164 6.25 22.89 12.97
N VAL A 165 5.52 23.04 14.09
CA VAL A 165 4.30 22.27 14.36
C VAL A 165 3.22 22.55 13.30
N ALA A 166 3.00 23.81 12.92
CA ALA A 166 2.03 24.18 11.89
C ALA A 166 2.38 23.58 10.52
N LEU A 167 3.65 23.64 10.10
CA LEU A 167 4.12 23.05 8.84
C LEU A 167 3.99 21.53 8.85
N LEU A 168 4.35 20.86 9.95
CA LEU A 168 4.21 19.40 10.09
C LEU A 168 2.74 18.97 10.11
N ALA A 169 1.87 19.72 10.81
CA ALA A 169 0.43 19.48 10.81
C ALA A 169 -0.16 19.67 9.41
N GLY A 170 0.24 20.73 8.70
CA GLY A 170 -0.13 20.97 7.30
C GLY A 170 0.32 19.84 6.38
N TYR A 171 1.58 19.37 6.53
CA TYR A 171 2.10 18.22 5.80
C TYR A 171 1.29 16.95 6.07
N GLY A 172 0.98 16.68 7.33
CA GLY A 172 0.13 15.55 7.72
C GLY A 172 -1.26 15.64 7.09
N ALA A 173 -1.88 16.81 7.10
CA ALA A 173 -3.20 17.05 6.50
C ALA A 173 -3.19 16.84 4.97
N VAL A 174 -2.21 17.40 4.26
CA VAL A 174 -2.06 17.20 2.80
C VAL A 174 -1.84 15.71 2.49
N THR A 175 -0.94 15.05 3.22
CA THR A 175 -0.66 13.61 3.06
C THR A 175 -1.90 12.74 3.32
N PHE A 176 -2.73 13.14 4.29
CA PHE A 176 -3.98 12.46 4.60
C PHE A 176 -5.05 12.65 3.50
N VAL A 177 -5.07 13.80 2.81
CA VAL A 177 -6.07 14.12 1.76
C VAL A 177 -5.68 13.58 0.38
N ILE A 178 -4.38 13.44 0.08
CA ILE A 178 -3.88 12.97 -1.23
C ILE A 178 -4.54 11.65 -1.70
N PRO A 179 -4.68 10.59 -0.88
CA PRO A 179 -5.33 9.35 -1.31
C PRO A 179 -6.78 9.56 -1.77
N ALA A 180 -7.56 10.40 -1.10
CA ALA A 180 -8.93 10.75 -1.52
C ALA A 180 -8.95 11.43 -2.90
N GLY A 181 -7.96 12.28 -3.20
CA GLY A 181 -7.76 12.81 -4.54
C GLY A 181 -7.48 11.71 -5.57
N PHE A 182 -6.59 10.76 -5.26
CA PHE A 182 -6.32 9.64 -6.16
C PHE A 182 -7.50 8.68 -6.33
N LEU A 183 -8.41 8.57 -5.37
CA LEU A 183 -9.68 7.85 -5.57
C LEU A 183 -10.56 8.50 -6.64
N GLN A 184 -10.52 9.84 -6.79
CA GLN A 184 -11.19 10.50 -7.92
C GLN A 184 -10.49 10.19 -9.25
N VAL A 185 -9.16 10.01 -9.25
CA VAL A 185 -8.42 9.54 -10.44
C VAL A 185 -8.84 8.11 -10.78
N SER A 186 -8.97 7.22 -9.79
CA SER A 186 -9.49 5.86 -9.99
C SER A 186 -10.88 5.86 -10.62
N ARG A 187 -11.78 6.70 -10.11
CA ARG A 187 -13.17 6.79 -10.58
C ARG A 187 -13.29 7.38 -11.99
N ARG A 188 -12.43 8.35 -12.34
CA ARG A 188 -12.59 9.17 -13.56
C ARG A 188 -11.55 8.88 -14.66
N GLY A 189 -10.50 8.12 -14.35
CA GLY A 189 -9.41 7.79 -15.29
C GLY A 189 -8.44 8.94 -15.62
N ARG A 190 -8.61 10.15 -15.06
CA ARG A 190 -7.83 11.36 -15.38
C ARG A 190 -7.16 11.98 -14.16
N TYR A 191 -5.89 12.36 -14.27
CA TYR A 191 -5.10 12.90 -13.14
C TYR A 191 -5.60 14.23 -12.59
N ALA A 192 -6.18 15.10 -13.44
CA ALA A 192 -6.79 16.35 -13.00
C ALA A 192 -7.94 16.14 -11.99
N ALA A 193 -8.53 14.94 -11.94
CA ALA A 193 -9.57 14.63 -10.96
C ALA A 193 -9.03 14.65 -9.51
N ALA A 194 -7.72 14.50 -9.31
CA ALA A 194 -7.11 14.55 -7.97
C ALA A 194 -7.32 15.90 -7.25
N PHE A 195 -7.50 16.99 -8.00
CA PHE A 195 -7.70 18.34 -7.46
C PHE A 195 -9.17 18.70 -7.26
N ARG A 196 -10.10 17.75 -7.46
CA ARG A 196 -11.54 18.00 -7.26
C ARG A 196 -11.91 17.88 -5.79
N TYR A 197 -11.38 18.79 -4.96
CA TYR A 197 -11.58 18.79 -3.52
C TYR A 197 -13.06 18.84 -3.11
N HIS A 198 -13.92 19.48 -3.92
CA HIS A 198 -15.38 19.47 -3.74
C HIS A 198 -16.02 18.07 -3.85
N GLU A 199 -15.38 17.10 -4.52
CA GLU A 199 -15.82 15.70 -4.54
C GLU A 199 -15.05 14.86 -3.50
N SER A 200 -13.74 15.08 -3.38
CA SER A 200 -12.86 14.31 -2.48
C SER A 200 -13.17 14.51 -1.00
N LEU A 201 -13.44 15.75 -0.56
CA LEU A 201 -13.70 16.04 0.85
C LEU A 201 -15.06 15.45 1.32
N PRO A 202 -16.19 15.63 0.59
CA PRO A 202 -17.42 14.94 0.96
C PRO A 202 -17.31 13.41 0.91
N PHE A 203 -16.55 12.86 -0.04
CA PHE A 203 -16.25 11.42 -0.07
C PHE A 203 -15.54 10.98 1.22
N LEU A 204 -14.49 11.70 1.62
CA LEU A 204 -13.72 11.42 2.84
C LEU A 204 -14.61 11.48 4.08
N VAL A 205 -15.43 12.53 4.22
CA VAL A 205 -16.34 12.70 5.37
C VAL A 205 -17.37 11.57 5.44
N ARG A 206 -18.02 11.22 4.32
CA ARG A 206 -19.03 10.15 4.29
C ARG A 206 -18.44 8.77 4.58
N ASN A 207 -17.17 8.55 4.26
CA ASN A 207 -16.48 7.27 4.44
C ASN A 207 -15.38 7.34 5.52
N PHE A 208 -15.46 8.30 6.45
CA PHE A 208 -14.34 8.67 7.33
C PHE A 208 -13.75 7.47 8.07
N ARG A 209 -14.60 6.63 8.69
CA ARG A 209 -14.14 5.44 9.44
C ARG A 209 -13.39 4.44 8.56
N ALA A 210 -13.93 4.11 7.39
CA ALA A 210 -13.30 3.17 6.46
C ALA A 210 -12.01 3.76 5.87
N TYR A 211 -12.01 5.06 5.56
CA TYR A 211 -10.85 5.77 5.06
C TYR A 211 -9.71 5.85 6.08
N VAL A 212 -10.01 6.19 7.34
CA VAL A 212 -9.03 6.20 8.44
C VAL A 212 -8.46 4.80 8.67
N LEU A 213 -9.30 3.76 8.60
CA LEU A 213 -8.84 2.39 8.72
C LEU A 213 -7.88 2.01 7.58
N ALA A 214 -8.21 2.35 6.32
CA ALA A 214 -7.33 2.16 5.17
C ALA A 214 -6.01 2.94 5.34
N TRP A 215 -6.08 4.17 5.85
CA TRP A 215 -4.90 4.99 6.13
C TRP A 215 -4.00 4.38 7.20
N TYR A 216 -4.58 3.91 8.31
CA TYR A 216 -3.83 3.20 9.36
C TYR A 216 -3.16 1.92 8.83
N ARG A 217 -3.90 1.09 8.08
CA ARG A 217 -3.36 -0.11 7.42
C ARG A 217 -2.23 0.26 6.45
N SER A 218 -2.39 1.35 5.71
CA SER A 218 -1.37 1.85 4.78
C SER A 218 -0.06 2.23 5.48
N GLY A 219 -0.16 2.87 6.66
CA GLY A 219 0.99 3.21 7.49
C GLY A 219 1.70 1.96 8.03
N ALA A 220 0.94 1.00 8.54
CA ALA A 220 1.49 -0.27 9.03
C ALA A 220 2.18 -1.07 7.91
N MET A 221 1.55 -1.20 6.74
CA MET A 221 2.15 -1.86 5.57
C MET A 221 3.41 -1.15 5.10
N SER A 222 3.39 0.19 5.04
CA SER A 222 4.55 1.00 4.66
C SER A 222 5.72 0.78 5.60
N LEU A 223 5.46 0.73 6.92
CA LEU A 223 6.48 0.44 7.92
C LEU A 223 7.09 -0.95 7.67
N CYS A 224 6.27 -1.99 7.51
CA CYS A 224 6.77 -3.33 7.20
C CYS A 224 7.61 -3.37 5.92
N GLY A 225 7.17 -2.68 4.86
CA GLY A 225 7.87 -2.64 3.58
C GLY A 225 9.25 -1.96 3.65
N HIS A 226 9.32 -0.79 4.30
CA HIS A 226 10.57 -0.03 4.41
C HIS A 226 11.57 -0.66 5.39
N PHE A 227 11.09 -1.32 6.44
CA PHE A 227 11.94 -1.97 7.44
C PHE A 227 12.28 -3.43 7.12
N ALA A 228 12.02 -3.89 5.89
CA ALA A 228 12.42 -5.22 5.41
C ALA A 228 13.93 -5.37 5.13
N GLY A 229 14.76 -4.42 5.58
CA GLY A 229 16.21 -4.42 5.46
C GLY A 229 16.68 -4.52 3.99
N PRO A 230 17.50 -5.51 3.61
CA PRO A 230 17.96 -5.66 2.22
C PRO A 230 16.82 -5.97 1.24
N TYR A 231 15.65 -6.40 1.74
CA TYR A 231 14.47 -6.68 0.93
C TYR A 231 13.52 -5.49 0.79
N ALA A 232 13.91 -4.30 1.26
CA ALA A 232 13.08 -3.10 1.23
C ALA A 232 12.50 -2.77 -0.16
N PRO A 233 13.21 -2.90 -1.31
CA PRO A 233 12.60 -2.64 -2.62
C PRO A 233 11.36 -3.51 -2.89
N TRP A 234 11.44 -4.81 -2.62
CA TRP A 234 10.30 -5.73 -2.78
C TRP A 234 9.20 -5.50 -1.74
N GLY A 235 9.60 -5.22 -0.49
CA GLY A 235 8.67 -4.84 0.57
C GLY A 235 7.88 -3.59 0.22
N VAL A 236 8.52 -2.60 -0.41
CA VAL A 236 7.90 -1.36 -0.86
C VAL A 236 6.94 -1.61 -2.01
N VAL A 237 7.30 -2.43 -3.01
CA VAL A 237 6.34 -2.81 -4.07
C VAL A 237 5.11 -3.48 -3.46
N TRP A 238 5.32 -4.48 -2.60
CA TRP A 238 4.23 -5.20 -1.96
C TRP A 238 3.34 -4.27 -1.12
N CYS A 239 3.92 -3.42 -0.28
CA CYS A 239 3.13 -2.50 0.54
C CYS A 239 2.36 -1.54 -0.35
N TYR A 240 2.96 -1.07 -1.45
CA TYR A 240 2.29 -0.18 -2.40
C TYR A 240 1.05 -0.82 -3.02
N LEU A 241 1.13 -2.09 -3.44
CA LEU A 241 -0.02 -2.85 -3.94
C LEU A 241 -1.14 -2.97 -2.90
N GLY A 242 -0.78 -3.30 -1.66
CA GLY A 242 -1.74 -3.40 -0.55
C GLY A 242 -2.42 -2.06 -0.24
N ILE A 243 -1.66 -0.96 -0.24
CA ILE A 243 -2.17 0.41 -0.02
C ILE A 243 -3.18 0.80 -1.10
N ILE A 244 -2.85 0.56 -2.38
CA ILE A 244 -3.74 0.83 -3.50
C ILE A 244 -5.04 0.07 -3.34
N TYR A 245 -4.96 -1.22 -3.02
CA TYR A 245 -6.13 -2.06 -2.82
C TYR A 245 -6.98 -1.53 -1.65
N SER A 246 -6.37 -1.25 -0.50
CA SER A 246 -7.04 -0.76 0.72
C SER A 246 -7.86 0.49 0.47
N PHE A 247 -7.27 1.52 -0.14
CA PHE A 247 -8.01 2.75 -0.45
C PHE A 247 -9.08 2.54 -1.53
N ASN A 248 -8.79 1.77 -2.59
CA ASN A 248 -9.78 1.53 -3.64
C ASN A 248 -10.93 0.63 -3.18
N ARG A 249 -10.74 -0.18 -2.14
CA ARG A 249 -11.85 -0.90 -1.48
C ARG A 249 -12.86 0.06 -0.88
N VAL A 250 -12.42 1.13 -0.23
CA VAL A 250 -13.33 2.18 0.30
C VAL A 250 -14.17 2.79 -0.83
N LEU A 251 -13.56 3.07 -1.97
CA LEU A 251 -14.28 3.57 -3.15
C LEU A 251 -15.24 2.50 -3.71
N ALA A 252 -14.79 1.25 -3.83
CA ALA A 252 -15.60 0.16 -4.34
C ALA A 252 -16.85 -0.09 -3.48
N ASP A 253 -16.72 -0.05 -2.16
CA ASP A 253 -17.84 -0.18 -1.23
C ASP A 253 -18.85 0.98 -1.40
N GLU A 254 -18.40 2.22 -1.63
CA GLU A 254 -19.31 3.32 -1.95
C GLU A 254 -20.04 3.09 -3.29
N LEU A 255 -19.33 2.66 -4.33
CA LEU A 255 -19.94 2.35 -5.62
C LEU A 255 -20.93 1.19 -5.49
N ALA A 256 -20.64 0.18 -4.68
CA ALA A 256 -21.53 -0.95 -4.43
C ALA A 256 -22.83 -0.49 -3.75
N ARG A 257 -22.74 0.37 -2.72
CA ARG A 257 -23.93 0.95 -2.06
C ARG A 257 -24.82 1.74 -3.00
N LYS A 258 -24.26 2.30 -4.07
CA LYS A 258 -24.97 3.05 -5.11
C LYS A 258 -25.47 2.19 -6.27
N GLY A 259 -25.16 0.89 -6.29
CA GLY A 259 -25.41 0.03 -7.45
C GLY A 259 -24.56 0.37 -8.68
N GLU A 260 -23.46 1.14 -8.50
CA GLU A 260 -22.54 1.55 -9.57
C GLU A 260 -21.36 0.57 -9.73
N LEU A 261 -21.10 -0.31 -8.76
CA LEU A 261 -19.99 -1.26 -8.85
C LEU A 261 -20.33 -2.42 -9.79
N SER A 262 -19.48 -2.66 -10.77
CA SER A 262 -19.60 -3.82 -11.66
C SER A 262 -19.57 -5.13 -10.85
N PRO A 263 -20.52 -6.06 -11.07
CA PRO A 263 -20.51 -7.37 -10.42
C PRO A 263 -19.32 -8.24 -10.86
N LYS A 264 -18.63 -7.87 -11.95
CA LYS A 264 -17.41 -8.53 -12.42
C LYS A 264 -16.15 -8.03 -11.71
N SER A 265 -16.20 -6.86 -11.05
CA SER A 265 -15.03 -6.26 -10.41
C SER A 265 -14.33 -7.22 -9.45
N TRP A 266 -13.02 -7.06 -9.27
CA TRP A 266 -12.24 -7.82 -8.29
C TRP A 266 -12.79 -7.66 -6.87
N PHE A 267 -13.25 -6.47 -6.51
CA PHE A 267 -13.84 -6.22 -5.20
C PHE A 267 -15.09 -7.09 -4.95
N ALA A 268 -15.97 -7.21 -5.94
CA ALA A 268 -17.15 -8.08 -5.84
C ALA A 268 -16.80 -9.58 -5.85
N ARG A 269 -15.72 -9.97 -6.55
CA ARG A 269 -15.26 -11.38 -6.62
C ARG A 269 -14.58 -11.84 -5.35
N LEU A 270 -13.73 -11.03 -4.74
CA LEU A 270 -13.01 -11.39 -3.50
C LEU A 270 -13.97 -11.60 -2.32
N ASP A 271 -15.14 -10.97 -2.35
CA ASP A 271 -16.18 -11.23 -1.35
C ASP A 271 -16.77 -12.65 -1.47
N ARG A 272 -16.68 -13.28 -2.66
CA ARG A 272 -17.15 -14.63 -2.97
C ARG A 272 -16.05 -15.69 -2.88
N ASP A 273 -14.85 -15.38 -3.39
CA ASP A 273 -13.69 -16.27 -3.40
C ASP A 273 -12.75 -15.91 -2.24
N ARG A 274 -13.26 -16.09 -1.01
CA ARG A 274 -12.53 -15.69 0.21
C ARG A 274 -11.33 -16.61 0.44
N LEU A 275 -10.19 -16.00 0.73
CA LEU A 275 -9.00 -16.71 1.18
C LEU A 275 -9.27 -17.45 2.49
N VAL A 276 -8.90 -18.71 2.55
CA VAL A 276 -8.98 -19.50 3.79
C VAL A 276 -7.65 -19.36 4.52
N LEU A 277 -7.70 -18.77 5.71
CA LEU A 277 -6.53 -18.59 6.57
C LEU A 277 -6.53 -19.66 7.65
N LYS A 278 -5.53 -20.56 7.63
CA LYS A 278 -5.33 -21.54 8.69
C LYS A 278 -4.15 -21.13 9.58
N PRO A 279 -4.36 -20.77 10.85
CA PRO A 279 -3.26 -20.37 11.73
C PRO A 279 -2.29 -21.55 11.95
N VAL A 280 -1.00 -21.29 11.80
CA VAL A 280 0.08 -22.27 12.08
C VAL A 280 0.77 -21.95 13.39
N ARG A 281 1.02 -20.65 13.66
CA ARG A 281 1.55 -20.10 14.91
C ARG A 281 0.95 -18.72 15.14
N ARG A 282 1.25 -18.10 16.28
CA ARG A 282 0.74 -16.76 16.68
C ARG A 282 0.79 -15.70 15.58
N PHE A 283 1.80 -15.73 14.72
CA PHE A 283 1.98 -14.74 13.65
C PHE A 283 2.01 -15.35 12.25
N THR A 284 1.82 -16.66 12.07
CA THR A 284 1.98 -17.33 10.77
C THR A 284 0.74 -18.11 10.41
N PHE A 285 0.35 -18.05 9.14
CA PHE A 285 -0.84 -18.72 8.62
C PHE A 285 -0.54 -19.39 7.28
N LEU A 286 -1.30 -20.45 6.97
CA LEU A 286 -1.47 -20.94 5.61
C LEU A 286 -2.61 -20.16 4.96
N VAL A 287 -2.41 -19.80 3.71
CA VAL A 287 -3.44 -19.23 2.84
C VAL A 287 -3.74 -20.26 1.79
N THR A 288 -4.98 -20.71 1.71
CA THR A 288 -5.47 -21.45 0.56
C THR A 288 -6.28 -20.50 -0.31
N VAL A 289 -5.90 -20.41 -1.59
CA VAL A 289 -6.65 -19.67 -2.62
C VAL A 289 -7.62 -20.65 -3.29
N PRO A 290 -8.94 -20.56 -3.03
CA PRO A 290 -9.87 -21.62 -3.44
C PRO A 290 -9.92 -21.83 -4.96
N SER A 291 -9.83 -20.74 -5.74
CA SER A 291 -9.85 -20.80 -7.20
C SER A 291 -8.64 -21.51 -7.84
N THR A 292 -7.51 -21.60 -7.14
CA THR A 292 -6.30 -22.25 -7.66
C THR A 292 -5.96 -23.55 -6.94
N GLY A 293 -6.44 -23.74 -5.71
CA GLY A 293 -6.00 -24.82 -4.82
C GLY A 293 -4.59 -24.62 -4.24
N ASP A 294 -3.86 -23.60 -4.68
CA ASP A 294 -2.53 -23.29 -4.17
C ASP A 294 -2.56 -22.92 -2.68
N VAL A 295 -1.62 -23.51 -1.94
CA VAL A 295 -1.36 -23.19 -0.53
C VAL A 295 -0.10 -22.36 -0.44
N ASP A 296 -0.24 -21.14 0.03
CA ASP A 296 0.85 -20.22 0.32
C ASP A 296 0.98 -19.98 1.82
N ALA A 297 2.18 -19.64 2.28
CA ALA A 297 2.39 -19.22 3.68
C ALA A 297 2.36 -17.70 3.77
N GLY A 298 1.86 -17.16 4.87
CA GLY A 298 1.94 -15.74 5.17
C GLY A 298 2.21 -15.46 6.64
N VAL A 299 2.57 -14.20 6.91
CA VAL A 299 2.81 -13.66 8.24
C VAL A 299 1.83 -12.53 8.54
N ARG A 300 1.27 -12.54 9.75
CA ARG A 300 0.36 -11.53 10.27
C ARG A 300 1.12 -10.65 11.24
N VAL A 301 1.24 -9.36 10.93
CA VAL A 301 1.82 -8.34 11.81
C VAL A 301 0.73 -7.32 12.12
N GLY A 302 0.07 -7.49 13.26
CA GLY A 302 -1.10 -6.68 13.64
C GLY A 302 -2.26 -6.83 12.63
N PRO A 303 -2.69 -5.75 11.94
CA PRO A 303 -3.73 -5.81 10.92
C PRO A 303 -3.21 -6.20 9.53
N VAL A 304 -1.89 -6.39 9.38
CA VAL A 304 -1.23 -6.55 8.08
C VAL A 304 -0.91 -8.02 7.81
N PHE A 305 -1.18 -8.46 6.58
CA PHE A 305 -0.94 -9.83 6.10
C PHE A 305 0.04 -9.78 4.95
N ALA A 306 1.25 -10.31 5.15
CA ALA A 306 2.28 -10.37 4.12
C ALA A 306 2.52 -11.81 3.68
N PRO A 307 2.56 -12.11 2.37
CA PRO A 307 2.92 -13.44 1.89
C PRO A 307 4.41 -13.71 2.16
N LEU A 308 4.73 -14.93 2.56
CA LEU A 308 6.11 -15.35 2.81
C LEU A 308 6.75 -15.91 1.53
N PRO A 309 8.06 -15.64 1.30
CA PRO A 309 8.80 -16.34 0.26
C PRO A 309 8.76 -17.87 0.50
N LYS A 310 8.69 -18.67 -0.57
CA LYS A 310 8.64 -20.15 -0.46
C LYS A 310 9.80 -20.73 0.35
N ALA A 311 11.00 -20.13 0.24
CA ALA A 311 12.15 -20.54 1.03
C ALA A 311 11.92 -20.37 2.55
N VAL A 312 11.32 -19.24 2.96
CA VAL A 312 10.98 -18.96 4.36
C VAL A 312 9.85 -19.88 4.83
N ALA A 313 8.84 -20.10 3.98
CA ALA A 313 7.75 -21.05 4.26
C ALA A 313 8.27 -22.47 4.56
N ARG A 314 9.22 -22.97 3.75
CA ARG A 314 9.84 -24.28 3.96
C ARG A 314 10.60 -24.37 5.29
N LEU A 315 11.31 -23.30 5.69
CA LEU A 315 12.05 -23.26 6.96
C LEU A 315 11.12 -23.33 8.18
N ILE A 316 9.89 -22.82 8.07
CA ILE A 316 8.90 -22.89 9.16
C ILE A 316 8.04 -24.17 9.12
N GLY A 317 8.42 -25.15 8.28
CA GLY A 317 7.72 -26.43 8.16
C GLY A 317 6.44 -26.38 7.32
N VAL A 318 6.26 -25.33 6.52
CA VAL A 318 5.10 -25.15 5.65
C VAL A 318 5.48 -25.51 4.21
N GLY A 319 4.94 -26.63 3.69
CA GLY A 319 5.08 -27.04 2.28
C GLY A 319 6.02 -28.22 2.04
N ARG A 320 5.66 -29.40 2.59
CA ARG A 320 6.11 -30.70 2.06
C ARG A 320 5.08 -31.24 1.08
#